data_AF-A0A9Q3VLM5-F1
#
_entry.id   AF-A0A9Q3VLM5-F1
#
_cell.length_a   1.000
_cell.length_b   1.000
_cell.length_c   1.000
_cell.angle_alpha   90.00
_cell.angle_beta   90.00
_cell.angle_gamma   90.00
#
_symmetry.space_group_name_H-M   'P 1'
#
loop_
_entity.id
_entity.type
_entity.pdbx_description
1 polymer ?
#
loop_
_entity_poly.entity_id
_entity_poly.type
_entity_poly.pdbx_seq_one_letter_code
_entity_poly.pdbx_strand_id
1 'polypeptide(L)'
;MALRRNAAARSIGSALAAGLGLMRVSFARGSRWRQEELMLELLKQLALMTEEIHRANLIQHYRLTTDQLDRASDDSALADASSTLDGLSEVKRRQMMYANRQFGALVLAHRVGALDWDQLLGHLRVLCRNSVFAEYWDRTVEHRRSLPAESVDAKVGSVVDVMLEELAEDPDEWWVVGSVPEPPAHE
;
A
#
# COMPACT_ATOMS: atom_id res chain seq x y z
N MET A 1 72.13 -74.86 -43.72
CA MET A 1 71.82 -76.26 -43.34
C MET A 1 71.18 -76.21 -41.95
N ALA A 2 69.98 -76.81 -41.80
CA ALA A 2 69.10 -76.90 -40.60
C ALA A 2 68.46 -75.58 -40.09
N LEU A 3 67.18 -75.25 -40.32
CA LEU A 3 65.87 -75.78 -39.85
C LEU A 3 65.53 -75.54 -38.35
N ARG A 4 64.59 -74.60 -38.09
CA ARG A 4 63.31 -74.73 -37.33
C ARG A 4 62.81 -73.32 -36.89
N ARG A 5 61.66 -72.80 -37.38
CA ARG A 5 60.25 -72.95 -36.91
C ARG A 5 60.09 -72.63 -35.42
N ASN A 6 59.28 -71.68 -34.94
CA ASN A 6 57.84 -71.39 -35.11
C ASN A 6 57.55 -69.95 -34.59
N ALA A 7 56.73 -69.10 -35.22
CA ALA A 7 55.26 -69.08 -35.33
C ALA A 7 54.49 -68.64 -34.06
N ALA A 8 53.83 -67.49 -34.20
CA ALA A 8 52.53 -67.08 -33.63
C ALA A 8 52.39 -66.72 -32.13
N ALA A 9 52.08 -65.45 -31.88
CA ALA A 9 50.99 -65.08 -30.97
C ALA A 9 50.38 -63.74 -31.41
N ARG A 10 49.28 -63.83 -32.16
CA ARG A 10 48.26 -62.78 -32.24
C ARG A 10 47.55 -62.75 -30.87
N SER A 11 47.49 -61.60 -30.22
CA SER A 11 46.45 -61.36 -29.22
C SER A 11 45.76 -60.04 -29.53
N ILE A 12 44.48 -60.19 -29.89
CA ILE A 12 43.47 -59.16 -30.01
C ILE A 12 43.25 -58.58 -28.61
N GLY A 13 43.66 -57.33 -28.41
CA GLY A 13 43.39 -56.55 -27.19
C GLY A 13 42.24 -55.59 -27.46
N SER A 14 41.05 -56.02 -27.06
CA SER A 14 39.75 -55.39 -27.22
C SER A 14 39.61 -54.02 -26.54
N ALA A 15 38.72 -53.22 -27.14
CA ALA A 15 38.20 -51.95 -26.67
C ALA A 15 37.81 -51.92 -25.19
N LEU A 16 38.32 -50.93 -24.46
CA LEU A 16 37.71 -50.36 -23.27
C LEU A 16 37.75 -48.84 -23.40
N ALA A 17 36.89 -48.33 -24.28
CA ALA A 17 36.50 -46.93 -24.30
C ALA A 17 35.03 -46.85 -23.86
N ALA A 18 34.75 -45.83 -23.06
CA ALA A 18 33.43 -45.34 -22.67
C ALA A 18 32.62 -46.21 -21.70
N GLY A 19 32.63 -45.79 -20.43
CA GLY A 19 31.63 -46.25 -19.48
C GLY A 19 31.85 -45.73 -18.07
N LEU A 20 31.81 -44.41 -17.85
CA LEU A 20 31.64 -43.79 -16.52
C LEU A 20 31.37 -42.27 -16.65
N GLY A 21 30.35 -41.89 -17.40
CA GLY A 21 30.10 -40.48 -17.72
C GLY A 21 28.65 -40.01 -17.72
N LEU A 22 27.71 -40.68 -17.04
CA LEU A 22 26.28 -40.29 -17.09
C LEU A 22 25.50 -40.51 -15.76
N MET A 23 26.10 -40.29 -14.59
CA MET A 23 25.37 -40.32 -13.30
C MET A 23 25.58 -39.09 -12.40
N ARG A 24 25.82 -37.90 -12.98
CA ARG A 24 25.89 -36.65 -12.19
C ARG A 24 25.00 -35.51 -12.67
N VAL A 25 24.26 -35.66 -13.77
CA VAL A 25 23.47 -34.55 -14.35
C VAL A 25 22.05 -34.47 -13.78
N SER A 26 21.51 -35.56 -13.23
CA SER A 26 20.11 -35.60 -12.74
C SER A 26 19.90 -34.89 -11.40
N PHE A 27 20.91 -34.88 -10.51
CA PHE A 27 20.83 -34.22 -9.19
C PHE A 27 21.11 -32.71 -9.24
N ALA A 28 21.89 -32.25 -10.24
CA ALA A 28 22.14 -30.83 -10.47
C ALA A 28 20.87 -30.09 -10.93
N ARG A 29 19.98 -30.78 -11.67
CA ARG A 29 18.72 -30.19 -12.15
C ARG A 29 17.72 -30.00 -11.01
N GLY A 30 17.53 -31.00 -10.15
CA GLY A 30 16.63 -30.91 -8.99
C GLY A 30 17.10 -29.91 -7.93
N SER A 31 18.41 -29.82 -7.68
CA SER A 31 18.98 -28.81 -6.78
C SER A 31 18.84 -27.39 -7.34
N ARG A 32 18.99 -27.21 -8.65
CA ARG A 32 18.77 -25.92 -9.32
C ARG A 32 17.31 -25.45 -9.23
N TRP A 33 16.32 -26.32 -9.48
CA TRP A 33 14.91 -25.97 -9.31
C TRP A 33 14.56 -25.59 -7.86
N ARG A 34 15.08 -26.35 -6.89
CA ARG A 34 14.88 -26.04 -5.46
C ARG A 34 15.56 -24.72 -5.06
N GLN A 35 16.72 -24.41 -5.64
CA GLN A 35 17.40 -23.13 -5.42
C GLN A 35 16.62 -21.96 -6.05
N GLU A 36 16.07 -22.14 -7.25
CA GLU A 36 15.21 -21.14 -7.91
C GLU A 36 13.93 -20.88 -7.10
N GLU A 37 13.29 -21.93 -6.56
CA GLU A 37 12.10 -21.81 -5.69
C GLU A 37 12.40 -21.08 -4.38
N LEU A 38 13.50 -21.43 -3.70
CA LEU A 38 13.95 -20.73 -2.49
C LEU A 38 14.27 -19.25 -2.77
N MET A 39 14.90 -18.96 -3.90
CA MET A 39 15.24 -17.60 -4.29
C MET A 39 13.98 -16.78 -4.59
N LEU A 40 12.98 -17.37 -5.26
CA LEU A 40 11.68 -16.73 -5.48
C LEU A 40 10.96 -16.46 -4.15
N GLU A 41 10.99 -17.40 -3.22
CA GLU A 41 10.38 -17.21 -1.90
C GLU A 41 11.08 -16.09 -1.12
N LEU A 42 12.42 -16.05 -1.12
CA LEU A 42 13.17 -14.95 -0.50
C LEU A 42 12.84 -13.60 -1.13
N LEU A 43 12.70 -13.51 -2.46
CA LEU A 43 12.30 -12.27 -3.14
C LEU A 43 10.90 -11.82 -2.73
N LYS A 44 9.94 -12.76 -2.59
CA LYS A 44 8.60 -12.45 -2.07
C LYS A 44 8.66 -11.94 -0.63
N GLN A 45 9.41 -12.61 0.24
CA GLN A 45 9.57 -12.19 1.64
C GLN A 45 10.24 -10.81 1.75
N LEU A 46 11.25 -10.52 0.93
CA LEU A 46 11.89 -9.21 0.86
C LEU A 46 10.92 -8.13 0.37
N ALA A 47 10.08 -8.43 -0.62
CA ALA A 47 9.06 -7.51 -1.10
C ALA A 47 8.03 -7.20 -0.01
N LEU A 48 7.56 -8.23 0.71
CA LEU A 48 6.66 -8.06 1.86
C LEU A 48 7.30 -7.23 2.98
N MET A 49 8.55 -7.52 3.35
CA MET A 49 9.25 -6.72 4.37
C MET A 49 9.45 -5.26 3.94
N THR A 50 9.77 -5.03 2.66
CA THR A 50 9.94 -3.67 2.13
C THR A 50 8.63 -2.88 2.23
N GLU A 51 7.51 -3.52 1.92
CA GLU A 51 6.18 -2.93 2.05
C GLU A 51 5.82 -2.64 3.52
N GLU A 52 6.09 -3.56 4.44
CA GLU A 52 5.84 -3.33 5.87
C GLU A 52 6.72 -2.21 6.44
N ILE A 53 7.99 -2.10 6.01
CA ILE A 53 8.86 -0.98 6.36
C ILE A 53 8.30 0.33 5.80
N HIS A 54 7.81 0.33 4.56
CA HIS A 54 7.19 1.50 3.95
C HIS A 54 5.97 1.98 4.75
N ARG A 55 5.07 1.07 5.12
CA ARG A 55 3.91 1.37 5.97
C ARG A 55 4.30 1.87 7.34
N ALA A 56 5.29 1.24 7.99
CA ALA A 56 5.80 1.70 9.28
C ALA A 56 6.35 3.13 9.19
N ASN A 57 7.08 3.46 8.13
CA ASN A 57 7.59 4.80 7.87
C ASN A 57 6.46 5.81 7.65
N LEU A 58 5.41 5.46 6.91
CA LEU A 58 4.22 6.31 6.74
C LEU A 58 3.53 6.60 8.08
N ILE A 59 3.37 5.58 8.93
CA ILE A 59 2.79 5.74 10.27
C ILE A 59 3.66 6.67 11.13
N GLN A 60 4.98 6.49 11.12
CA GLN A 60 5.88 7.39 11.87
C GLN A 60 5.82 8.83 11.35
N HIS A 61 5.82 9.02 10.03
CA HIS A 61 5.69 10.34 9.42
C HIS A 61 4.39 11.02 9.89
N TYR A 62 3.27 10.30 9.84
CA TYR A 62 1.98 10.84 10.25
C TYR A 62 1.91 11.18 11.74
N ARG A 63 2.54 10.36 12.60
CA ARG A 63 2.66 10.67 14.04
C ARG A 63 3.40 11.98 14.26
N LEU A 64 4.55 12.17 13.60
CA LEU A 64 5.32 13.41 13.70
C LEU A 64 4.51 14.64 13.25
N THR A 65 3.79 14.54 12.13
CA THR A 65 2.94 15.62 11.65
C THR A 65 1.78 15.91 12.59
N THR A 66 1.17 14.87 13.15
CA THR A 66 0.05 15.01 14.10
C THR A 66 0.51 15.65 15.41
N ASP A 67 1.66 15.23 15.95
CA ASP A 67 2.24 15.82 17.16
C ASP A 67 2.58 17.31 16.97
N GLN A 68 3.01 17.69 15.75
CA GLN A 68 3.21 19.09 15.40
C GLN A 68 1.90 19.88 15.36
N LEU A 69 0.84 19.31 14.77
CA LEU A 69 -0.49 19.93 14.73
C LEU A 69 -1.11 20.09 16.14
N ASP A 70 -0.87 19.12 17.03
CA ASP A 70 -1.36 19.20 18.41
C ASP A 70 -0.68 20.34 19.17
N ARG A 71 0.65 20.45 19.06
CA ARG A 71 1.39 21.58 19.63
C ARG A 71 0.94 22.93 19.05
N ALA A 72 0.71 22.98 17.74
CA ALA A 72 0.21 24.17 17.08
C ALA A 72 -1.23 24.52 17.51
N SER A 73 -2.03 23.54 17.93
CA SER A 73 -3.38 23.78 18.43
C SER A 73 -3.37 24.42 19.83
N ASP A 74 -2.38 24.09 20.66
CA ASP A 74 -2.26 24.60 22.03
C ASP A 74 -1.59 25.99 22.13
N ASP A 75 -0.80 26.39 21.12
CA ASP A 75 -0.07 27.65 21.07
C ASP A 75 -0.46 28.47 19.83
N SER A 76 -1.06 29.66 20.03
CA SER A 76 -1.53 30.51 18.94
C SER A 76 -0.41 31.02 18.03
N ALA A 77 0.80 31.24 18.54
CA ALA A 77 1.93 31.67 17.72
C ALA A 77 2.40 30.53 16.79
N LEU A 78 2.40 29.29 17.28
CA LEU A 78 2.66 28.11 16.44
C LEU A 78 1.52 27.84 15.46
N ALA A 79 0.28 28.13 15.87
CA ALA A 79 -0.89 28.00 15.03
C ALA A 79 -0.82 28.92 13.80
N ASP A 80 -0.42 30.18 14.03
CA ASP A 80 -0.24 31.18 12.96
C ASP A 80 0.91 30.84 12.03
N ALA A 81 1.99 30.22 12.53
CA ALA A 81 3.09 29.75 11.70
C ALA A 81 2.74 28.50 10.86
N SER A 82 1.80 27.69 11.32
CA SER A 82 1.45 26.39 10.70
C SER A 82 0.26 26.49 9.74
N SER A 83 -0.65 27.45 9.95
CA SER A 83 -1.87 27.60 9.16
C SER A 83 -1.71 28.65 8.07
N THR A 84 -1.96 28.28 6.81
CA THR A 84 -2.08 29.24 5.71
C THR A 84 -3.46 29.92 5.64
N LEU A 85 -4.42 29.47 6.44
CA LEU A 85 -5.75 30.07 6.52
C LEU A 85 -5.73 31.36 7.36
N ASP A 86 -6.27 32.43 6.80
CA ASP A 86 -6.37 33.76 7.39
C ASP A 86 -7.81 34.09 7.85
N GLY A 87 -7.95 35.20 8.57
CA GLY A 87 -9.26 35.70 9.04
C GLY A 87 -9.99 34.79 10.03
N LEU A 88 -9.30 33.83 10.65
CA LEU A 88 -9.88 32.89 11.62
C LEU A 88 -9.72 33.39 13.05
N SER A 89 -10.73 33.16 13.89
CA SER A 89 -10.54 33.18 15.34
C SER A 89 -9.67 32.00 15.79
N GLU A 90 -9.03 32.08 16.96
CA GLU A 90 -8.23 30.98 17.50
C GLU A 90 -9.01 29.66 17.58
N VAL A 91 -10.26 29.72 18.03
CA VAL A 91 -11.16 28.55 18.11
C VAL A 91 -11.39 27.96 16.74
N LYS A 92 -11.68 28.80 15.73
CA LYS A 92 -11.92 28.35 14.36
C LYS A 92 -10.63 27.79 13.74
N ARG A 93 -9.47 28.36 14.04
CA ARG A 93 -8.17 27.83 13.59
C ARG A 93 -7.93 26.42 14.13
N ARG A 94 -8.16 26.17 15.43
CA ARG A 94 -8.08 24.82 16.02
C ARG A 94 -9.05 23.84 15.36
N GLN A 95 -10.28 24.28 15.07
CA GLN A 95 -11.27 23.49 14.35
C GLN A 95 -10.79 23.09 12.94
N MET A 96 -10.20 24.03 12.18
CA MET A 96 -9.64 23.77 10.85
C MET A 96 -8.46 22.79 10.91
N MET A 97 -7.58 22.95 11.90
CA MET A 97 -6.46 22.02 12.12
C MET A 97 -6.96 20.61 12.47
N TYR A 98 -7.99 20.51 13.30
CA TYR A 98 -8.60 19.22 13.63
C TYR A 98 -9.29 18.58 12.42
N ALA A 99 -9.99 19.35 11.59
CA ALA A 99 -10.59 18.86 10.34
C ALA A 99 -9.53 18.31 9.36
N ASN A 100 -8.41 19.02 9.19
CA ASN A 100 -7.24 18.53 8.43
C ASN A 100 -6.75 17.19 8.97
N ARG A 101 -6.51 17.12 10.30
CA ARG A 101 -6.05 15.89 10.96
C ARG A 101 -7.01 14.72 10.77
N GLN A 102 -8.33 14.95 10.87
CA GLN A 102 -9.33 13.89 10.68
C GLN A 102 -9.29 13.34 9.25
N PHE A 103 -9.21 14.23 8.25
CA PHE A 103 -9.09 13.83 6.85
C PHE A 103 -7.78 13.06 6.59
N GLY A 104 -6.66 13.60 7.04
CA GLY A 104 -5.34 12.97 6.89
C GLY A 104 -5.29 11.58 7.52
N ALA A 105 -5.99 11.37 8.64
CA ALA A 105 -5.99 10.09 9.35
C ALA A 105 -6.75 9.01 8.55
N LEU A 106 -7.86 9.38 7.92
CA LEU A 106 -8.61 8.48 7.03
C LEU A 106 -7.80 8.11 5.80
N VAL A 107 -7.15 9.08 5.16
CA VAL A 107 -6.27 8.83 4.01
C VAL A 107 -5.09 7.95 4.39
N LEU A 108 -4.46 8.19 5.54
CA LEU A 108 -3.39 7.33 6.05
C LEU A 108 -3.90 5.90 6.27
N ALA A 109 -5.03 5.74 6.95
CA ALA A 109 -5.60 4.44 7.26
C ALA A 109 -5.83 3.62 5.97
N HIS A 110 -6.29 4.26 4.90
CA HIS A 110 -6.35 3.63 3.59
C HIS A 110 -4.98 3.27 3.02
N ARG A 111 -4.02 4.22 3.02
CA ARG A 111 -2.66 4.01 2.47
C ARG A 111 -1.88 2.89 3.16
N VAL A 112 -2.15 2.62 4.44
CA VAL A 112 -1.50 1.53 5.18
C VAL A 112 -2.30 0.23 5.16
N GLY A 113 -3.42 0.19 4.44
CA GLY A 113 -4.27 -0.99 4.27
C GLY A 113 -5.19 -1.31 5.45
N ALA A 114 -5.39 -0.37 6.38
CA ALA A 114 -6.33 -0.52 7.48
C ALA A 114 -7.79 -0.29 7.06
N LEU A 115 -8.00 0.53 6.01
CA LEU A 115 -9.29 0.73 5.35
C LEU A 115 -9.16 0.37 3.87
N ASP A 116 -10.09 -0.44 3.37
CA ASP A 116 -10.30 -0.53 1.92
C ASP A 116 -10.96 0.75 1.37
N TRP A 117 -11.17 0.79 0.06
CA TRP A 117 -11.72 1.97 -0.61
C TRP A 117 -13.16 2.26 -0.16
N ASP A 118 -14.02 1.24 -0.10
CA ASP A 118 -15.43 1.42 0.26
C ASP A 118 -15.59 1.85 1.73
N GLN A 119 -14.76 1.31 2.62
CA GLN A 119 -14.68 1.73 4.02
C GLN A 119 -14.22 3.19 4.14
N LEU A 120 -13.20 3.60 3.37
CA LEU A 120 -12.77 4.99 3.33
C LEU A 120 -13.92 5.91 2.87
N LEU A 121 -14.62 5.56 1.79
CA LEU A 121 -15.75 6.34 1.30
C LEU A 121 -16.87 6.44 2.34
N GLY A 122 -17.18 5.35 3.05
CA GLY A 122 -18.15 5.36 4.14
C GLY A 122 -17.79 6.37 5.25
N HIS A 123 -16.53 6.38 5.67
CA HIS A 123 -16.05 7.34 6.67
C HIS A 123 -16.07 8.79 6.15
N LEU A 124 -15.68 9.02 4.90
CA LEU A 124 -15.69 10.35 4.29
C LEU A 124 -17.11 10.92 4.17
N ARG A 125 -18.11 10.11 3.82
CA ARG A 125 -19.52 10.56 3.78
C ARG A 125 -19.97 11.10 5.14
N VAL A 126 -19.63 10.41 6.22
CA VAL A 126 -19.96 10.87 7.59
C VAL A 126 -19.23 12.18 7.90
N LEU A 127 -17.96 12.29 7.52
CA LEU A 127 -17.16 13.48 7.73
C LEU A 127 -17.71 14.70 6.96
N CYS A 128 -18.22 14.51 5.73
CA CYS A 128 -18.82 15.56 4.91
C CYS A 128 -20.04 16.23 5.55
N ARG A 129 -20.77 15.53 6.44
CA ARG A 129 -21.89 16.12 7.19
C ARG A 129 -21.48 17.15 8.23
N ASN A 130 -20.20 17.16 8.62
CA ASN A 130 -19.69 18.11 9.60
C ASN A 130 -19.48 19.47 8.92
N SER A 131 -20.22 20.50 9.35
CA SER A 131 -20.10 21.85 8.78
C SER A 131 -18.71 22.47 8.93
N VAL A 132 -17.95 22.11 9.98
CA VAL A 132 -16.55 22.52 10.14
C VAL A 132 -15.69 21.87 9.05
N PHE A 133 -15.93 20.60 8.74
CA PHE A 133 -15.21 19.92 7.67
C PHE A 133 -15.56 20.50 6.31
N ALA A 134 -16.84 20.77 6.02
CA ALA A 134 -17.26 21.42 4.79
C ALA A 134 -16.61 22.80 4.61
N GLU A 135 -16.58 23.63 5.67
CA GLU A 135 -15.88 24.92 5.66
C GLU A 135 -14.36 24.76 5.45
N TYR A 136 -13.74 23.80 6.14
CA TYR A 136 -12.33 23.47 5.94
C TYR A 136 -12.05 23.07 4.49
N TRP A 137 -12.94 22.27 3.91
CA TRP A 137 -12.83 21.76 2.57
C TRP A 137 -12.89 22.88 1.53
N ASP A 138 -13.84 23.81 1.67
CA ASP A 138 -13.95 24.99 0.82
C ASP A 138 -12.69 25.87 0.89
N ARG A 139 -12.25 26.20 2.12
CA ARG A 139 -11.08 27.07 2.35
C ARG A 139 -9.75 26.51 1.88
N THR A 140 -9.64 25.20 1.63
CA THR A 140 -8.39 24.53 1.26
C THR A 140 -8.35 24.04 -0.19
N VAL A 141 -9.28 24.50 -1.04
CA VAL A 141 -9.40 24.07 -2.44
C VAL A 141 -8.10 24.22 -3.23
N GLU A 142 -7.38 25.34 -3.06
CA GLU A 142 -6.16 25.62 -3.82
C GLU A 142 -5.01 24.65 -3.47
N HIS A 143 -4.91 24.20 -2.21
CA HIS A 143 -3.95 23.16 -1.85
C HIS A 143 -4.24 21.86 -2.59
N ARG A 144 -5.52 21.46 -2.67
CA ARG A 144 -5.91 20.21 -3.35
C ARG A 144 -5.71 20.29 -4.86
N ARG A 145 -6.02 21.43 -5.48
CA ARG A 145 -5.80 21.67 -6.92
C ARG A 145 -4.32 21.60 -7.33
N SER A 146 -3.41 21.87 -6.40
CA SER A 146 -1.97 21.79 -6.65
C SER A 146 -1.42 20.35 -6.66
N LEU A 147 -2.20 19.36 -6.23
CA LEU A 147 -1.75 17.97 -6.12
C LEU A 147 -1.68 17.30 -7.50
N PRO A 148 -0.71 16.37 -7.72
CA PRO A 148 -0.70 15.54 -8.91
C PRO A 148 -1.99 14.71 -9.02
N ALA A 149 -2.65 14.74 -10.17
CA ALA A 149 -3.94 14.07 -10.39
C ALA A 149 -3.92 12.56 -10.06
N GLU A 150 -2.78 11.90 -10.24
CA GLU A 150 -2.63 10.47 -9.98
C GLU A 150 -2.41 10.11 -8.49
N SER A 151 -2.16 11.11 -7.65
CA SER A 151 -1.94 10.90 -6.22
C SER A 151 -3.22 10.40 -5.53
N VAL A 152 -3.03 9.61 -4.47
CA VAL A 152 -4.15 9.14 -3.64
C VAL A 152 -4.93 10.32 -3.07
N ASP A 153 -4.23 11.34 -2.59
CA ASP A 153 -4.84 12.55 -2.03
C ASP A 153 -5.70 13.30 -3.05
N ALA A 154 -5.28 13.42 -4.32
CA ALA A 154 -6.09 14.03 -5.38
C ALA A 154 -7.33 13.20 -5.71
N LYS A 155 -7.20 11.88 -5.80
CA LYS A 155 -8.32 10.95 -6.07
C LYS A 155 -9.35 11.01 -4.94
N VAL A 156 -8.90 10.90 -3.70
CA VAL A 156 -9.77 11.04 -2.52
C VAL A 156 -10.41 12.42 -2.50
N GLY A 157 -9.64 13.48 -2.80
CA GLY A 157 -10.13 14.85 -2.90
C GLY A 157 -11.28 15.00 -3.89
N SER A 158 -11.14 14.49 -5.11
CA SER A 158 -12.21 14.56 -6.12
C SER A 158 -13.50 13.86 -5.69
N VAL A 159 -13.38 12.76 -4.94
CA VAL A 159 -14.56 12.06 -4.43
C VAL A 159 -15.24 12.89 -3.35
N VAL A 160 -14.48 13.50 -2.44
CA VAL A 160 -15.06 14.38 -1.41
C VAL A 160 -15.71 15.62 -2.02
N ASP A 161 -15.15 16.18 -3.09
CA ASP A 161 -15.77 17.29 -3.83
C ASP A 161 -17.18 16.88 -4.33
N VAL A 162 -17.30 15.72 -4.98
CA VAL A 162 -18.59 15.15 -5.42
C VAL A 162 -19.52 14.90 -4.22
N MET A 163 -18.99 14.34 -3.13
CA MET A 163 -19.78 14.06 -1.94
C MET A 163 -20.41 15.30 -1.30
N LEU A 164 -19.69 16.42 -1.29
CA LEU A 164 -20.19 17.68 -0.75
C LEU A 164 -21.18 18.36 -1.70
N GLU A 165 -20.99 18.22 -3.02
CA GLU A 165 -21.94 18.67 -4.04
C GLU A 165 -23.26 17.92 -3.92
N GLU A 166 -23.23 16.59 -3.96
CA GLU A 166 -24.44 15.77 -3.88
C GLU A 166 -25.15 15.93 -2.51
N LEU A 167 -24.41 16.08 -1.41
CA LEU A 167 -24.99 16.40 -0.09
C LEU A 167 -25.70 17.76 -0.07
N ALA A 168 -25.23 18.74 -0.86
CA ALA A 168 -25.86 20.05 -0.95
C ALA A 168 -27.14 20.03 -1.81
N GLU A 169 -27.20 19.14 -2.81
CA GLU A 169 -28.34 18.97 -3.71
C GLU A 169 -29.47 18.15 -3.07
N ASP A 170 -29.14 17.02 -2.43
CA ASP A 170 -30.12 16.14 -1.79
C ASP A 170 -29.62 15.58 -0.43
N PRO A 171 -29.83 16.33 0.67
CA PRO A 171 -29.40 15.89 1.99
C PRO A 171 -30.08 14.63 2.53
N ASP A 172 -31.27 14.30 2.02
CA ASP A 172 -32.17 13.28 2.55
C ASP A 172 -32.02 11.92 1.85
N GLU A 173 -31.63 11.89 0.57
CA GLU A 173 -31.41 10.64 -0.20
C GLU A 173 -29.94 10.14 -0.14
N TRP A 174 -29.02 10.99 0.33
CA TRP A 174 -27.57 10.79 0.37
C TRP A 174 -27.05 9.54 1.12
N TRP A 175 -27.85 8.95 2.03
CA TRP A 175 -27.43 7.87 2.93
C TRP A 175 -27.90 6.47 2.51
N VAL A 176 -28.68 6.32 1.44
CA VAL A 176 -29.25 5.01 1.06
C VAL A 176 -28.20 4.14 0.35
N VAL A 177 -27.33 3.49 1.12
CA VAL A 177 -26.49 2.38 0.65
C VAL A 177 -26.89 1.12 1.40
N GLY A 178 -27.60 0.23 0.70
CA GLY A 178 -28.09 -1.05 1.21
C GLY A 178 -29.42 -0.90 1.95
N SER A 179 -30.52 -1.24 1.28
CA SER A 179 -31.76 -1.62 1.95
C SER A 179 -31.42 -2.64 3.03
N VAL A 180 -31.61 -2.27 4.30
CA VAL A 180 -31.51 -3.18 5.44
C VAL A 180 -32.36 -4.42 5.12
N PRO A 181 -31.80 -5.63 4.98
CA PRO A 181 -32.63 -6.82 4.91
C PRO A 181 -33.42 -6.87 6.21
N GLU A 182 -34.74 -6.86 6.11
CA GLU A 182 -35.62 -7.03 7.26
C GLU A 182 -35.18 -8.29 8.02
N PRO A 183 -34.96 -8.22 9.35
CA PRO A 183 -34.62 -9.41 10.12
C PRO A 183 -35.74 -10.45 9.94
N PRO A 184 -35.42 -11.74 9.72
CA PRO A 184 -36.44 -12.74 9.47
C PRO A 184 -37.42 -12.80 10.64
N ALA A 185 -38.71 -12.75 10.32
CA ALA A 185 -39.78 -12.88 11.29
C ALA A 185 -39.59 -14.17 12.10
N HIS A 186 -39.59 -14.04 13.41
CA HIS A 186 -39.61 -15.18 14.32
C HIS A 186 -41.01 -15.81 14.27
N GLU A 187 -41.14 -16.96 13.61
CA GLU A 187 -42.22 -17.94 13.85
C GLU A 187 -41.79 -18.98 14.89
#